data_AF-A0A370XCE4-F1
#
_entry.id   AF-A0A370XCE4-F1
#
_cell.length_a   1.000
_cell.length_b   1.000
_cell.length_c   1.000
_cell.angle_alpha   90.00
_cell.angle_beta   90.00
_cell.angle_gamma   90.00
#
_symmetry.space_group_name_H-M   'P 1'
#
loop_
_entity.id
_entity.type
_entity.pdbx_description
1 polymer ?
#
loop_
_entity_poly.entity_id
_entity_poly.type
_entity_poly.pdbx_seq_one_letter_code
_entity_poly.pdbx_strand_id
1 'polypeptide(L)' 'MKPAFDRTSAEDALKAGHADLIAFARSFLANPDLVERMRTNEVLNAVDMATFYTPDPKGYTDYPTRAA' A
#
# COMPACT_ATOMS: atom_id res chain seq x y z
N MET A 1 -10.39 -14.89 -7.30
CA MET A 1 -10.32 -13.62 -6.54
C MET A 1 -9.58 -12.61 -7.39
N LYS A 2 -10.11 -11.39 -7.61
CA LYS A 2 -9.33 -10.35 -8.32
C LYS A 2 -8.10 -9.99 -7.47
N PRO A 3 -6.93 -9.76 -8.09
CA PRO A 3 -5.77 -9.24 -7.36
C PRO A 3 -6.10 -7.88 -6.76
N ALA A 4 -5.37 -7.52 -5.69
CA ALA A 4 -5.46 -6.17 -5.14
C ALA A 4 -5.00 -5.14 -6.18
N PHE A 5 -5.50 -3.90 -6.06
CA PHE A 5 -4.96 -2.80 -6.84
C PHE A 5 -3.48 -2.57 -6.48
N ASP A 6 -2.68 -2.38 -7.52
CA ASP A 6 -1.37 -1.75 -7.49
C ASP A 6 -1.45 -0.37 -8.16
N ARG A 7 -0.32 0.34 -8.25
CA ARG A 7 -0.27 1.67 -8.87
C ARG A 7 -0.84 1.66 -10.29
N THR A 8 -0.36 0.74 -11.14
CA THR A 8 -0.71 0.69 -12.56
C THR A 8 -2.19 0.39 -12.75
N SER A 9 -2.69 -0.67 -12.12
CA SER A 9 -4.10 -1.07 -12.23
C SER A 9 -5.05 -0.04 -11.62
N ALA A 10 -4.62 0.71 -10.60
CA ALA A 10 -5.40 1.82 -10.06
C ALA A 10 -5.45 3.01 -11.05
N GLU A 11 -4.30 3.40 -11.61
CA GLU A 11 -4.25 4.46 -12.63
C GLU A 11 -5.12 4.11 -13.85
N ASP A 12 -5.09 2.86 -14.29
CA ASP A 12 -5.89 2.38 -15.42
C ASP A 12 -7.40 2.42 -15.11
N ALA A 13 -7.80 2.02 -13.89
CA ALA A 13 -9.20 2.09 -13.47
C ALA A 13 -9.72 3.54 -13.41
N LEU A 14 -8.90 4.47 -12.93
CA LEU A 14 -9.23 5.90 -12.91
C LEU A 14 -9.37 6.46 -14.33
N LYS A 15 -8.40 6.18 -15.22
CA LYS A 15 -8.43 6.62 -16.63
C LYS A 15 -9.62 6.06 -17.40
N ALA A 16 -10.03 4.83 -17.09
CA ALA A 16 -11.20 4.20 -17.69
C ALA A 16 -12.55 4.71 -17.13
N GLY A 17 -12.55 5.59 -16.13
CA GLY A 17 -13.77 6.09 -15.48
C GLY A 17 -14.50 5.02 -14.66
N HIS A 18 -13.82 3.94 -14.25
CA HIS A 18 -14.43 2.88 -13.44
C HIS A 18 -14.59 3.28 -11.97
N ALA A 19 -13.84 4.28 -11.51
CA ALA A 19 -13.91 4.83 -10.17
C ALA A 19 -13.35 6.25 -10.14
N ASP A 20 -13.80 7.06 -9.18
CA ASP A 20 -13.22 8.37 -8.88
C ASP A 20 -12.04 8.26 -7.89
N LEU A 21 -12.06 7.24 -7.03
CA LEU A 21 -11.06 7.00 -5.98
C LEU A 21 -10.79 5.51 -5.82
N ILE A 22 -9.53 5.16 -5.52
CA ILE A 22 -9.08 3.80 -5.22
C ILE A 22 -8.52 3.76 -3.80
N ALA A 23 -9.06 2.88 -2.96
CA ALA A 23 -8.59 2.68 -1.59
C ALA A 23 -7.56 1.55 -1.50
N PHE A 24 -6.44 1.81 -0.82
CA PHE A 24 -5.40 0.82 -0.56
C PHE A 24 -5.35 0.51 0.94
N ALA A 25 -5.53 -0.76 1.31
CA ALA A 25 -5.50 -1.21 2.71
C ALA A 25 -4.15 -1.83 3.07
N ARG A 26 -3.92 -3.09 2.66
CA ARG A 26 -2.70 -3.85 2.98
C ARG A 26 -1.40 -3.13 2.56
N SER A 27 -1.40 -2.48 1.40
CA SER A 27 -0.25 -1.70 0.94
C SER A 27 0.01 -0.50 1.84
N PHE A 28 -1.04 0.14 2.37
CA PHE A 28 -0.90 1.29 3.27
C PHE A 28 -0.46 0.87 4.66
N LEU A 29 -0.95 -0.27 5.16
CA LEU A 29 -0.51 -0.86 6.43
C LEU A 29 1.01 -1.07 6.44
N ALA A 30 1.57 -1.66 5.38
CA ALA A 30 3.00 -1.93 5.29
C ALA A 30 3.86 -0.72 4.86
N ASN A 31 3.23 0.35 4.34
CA ASN A 31 3.93 1.50 3.78
C ASN A 31 3.28 2.79 4.32
N PRO A 32 3.70 3.29 5.49
CA PRO A 32 3.16 4.54 6.04
C PRO A 32 3.35 5.74 5.11
N ASP A 33 4.30 5.65 4.18
CA ASP A 33 4.65 6.62 3.15
C ASP A 33 4.23 6.17 1.73
N LEU A 34 3.18 5.34 1.62
CA LEU A 34 2.72 4.74 0.35
C LEU A 34 2.55 5.76 -0.78
N VAL A 35 1.99 6.93 -0.48
CA VAL A 35 1.73 7.99 -1.48
C VAL A 35 3.03 8.45 -2.14
N GLU A 36 4.06 8.71 -1.35
CA GLU A 36 5.35 9.15 -1.89
C GLU A 36 6.04 8.04 -2.69
N ARG A 37 6.01 6.80 -2.19
CA ARG A 37 6.55 5.64 -2.94
C ARG A 37 5.84 5.47 -4.29
N MET A 38 4.52 5.61 -4.33
CA MET A 38 3.76 5.56 -5.58
C MET A 38 4.13 6.72 -6.51
N ARG A 39 4.30 7.93 -5.97
CA ARG A 39 4.67 9.12 -6.75
C ARG A 39 6.06 8.99 -7.40
N THR A 40 7.03 8.42 -6.69
CA THR A 40 8.42 8.25 -7.16
C THR A 40 8.72 6.89 -7.81
N ASN A 41 7.71 6.02 -7.89
CA ASN A 41 7.84 4.64 -8.39
C ASN A 41 8.84 3.77 -7.61
N GLU A 42 8.85 3.91 -6.29
CA GLU A 42 9.71 3.13 -5.41
C GLU A 42 9.10 1.78 -5.03
N VAL A 43 9.98 0.86 -4.65
CA VAL A 43 9.58 -0.45 -4.17
C VAL A 43 8.81 -0.31 -2.85
N LEU A 44 7.70 -1.03 -2.75
CA LEU A 44 6.89 -1.10 -1.54
C LEU A 44 7.46 -2.15 -0.58
N ASN A 45 7.37 -1.87 0.71
CA ASN A 45 7.60 -2.85 1.75
C ASN A 45 6.64 -4.04 1.56
N ALA A 46 7.17 -5.24 1.76
CA ALA A 46 6.36 -6.45 1.77
C ALA A 46 5.45 -6.47 3.00
N VAL A 47 4.24 -6.98 2.82
CA VAL A 47 3.28 -7.13 3.89
C VAL A 47 3.51 -8.46 4.61
N ASP A 48 3.57 -8.44 5.94
CA ASP A 48 3.57 -9.65 6.76
C ASP A 48 2.15 -9.88 7.31
N MET A 49 1.43 -10.85 6.74
CA MET A 49 0.06 -11.12 7.17
C MET A 49 -0.04 -11.77 8.56
N ALA A 50 1.05 -12.38 9.06
CA ALA A 50 1.06 -12.99 10.37
C ALA A 50 1.00 -11.95 11.51
N THR A 51 1.29 -10.68 11.19
CA THR A 51 1.41 -9.60 12.16
C THR A 51 0.25 -8.60 12.16
N PHE A 52 -0.79 -8.82 11.33
CA PHE A 52 -1.92 -7.89 11.19
C PHE A 52 -2.69 -7.64 12.48
N TYR A 53 -2.79 -8.67 13.32
CA TYR A 53 -3.56 -8.64 14.55
C TYR A 53 -2.70 -9.17 15.68
N THR A 54 -1.73 -8.35 16.11
CA THR A 54 -0.87 -8.66 17.25
C THR A 54 -1.01 -7.59 18.31
N PRO A 55 -0.81 -7.93 19.61
CA PRO A 55 -0.82 -6.94 20.68
C PRO A 55 0.45 -6.07 20.67
N ASP A 56 1.50 -6.52 19.98
CA ASP A 56 2.79 -5.85 19.92
C ASP A 56 2.87 -4.84 18.76
N PRO A 57 3.81 -3.89 18.78
CA PRO A 57 4.00 -2.92 17.69
C PRO A 57 4.38 -3.54 16.34
N LYS A 58 4.78 -4.82 16.34
CA LYS A 58 5.30 -5.53 15.17
C LYS A 58 4.24 -5.70 14.09
N GLY A 59 4.55 -5.24 12.89
CA GLY A 59 3.62 -5.22 11.76
C GLY A 59 2.49 -4.20 11.90
N TYR A 60 2.63 -3.23 12.82
CA TYR A 60 1.66 -2.17 13.06
C TYR A 60 2.29 -0.79 12.91
N THR A 61 3.25 -0.44 13.77
CA THR A 61 3.91 0.88 13.75
C THR A 61 5.39 0.83 13.36
N ASP A 62 5.94 -0.36 13.13
CA ASP A 62 7.38 -0.58 12.92
C ASP A 62 7.78 -0.77 11.44
N TYR A 63 6.85 -0.62 10.50
CA TYR A 63 7.18 -0.62 9.07
C TYR A 63 8.08 0.58 8.72
N PRO A 64 9.19 0.37 8.00
CA PRO A 64 10.13 1.44 7.70
C PRO A 64 9.56 2.42 6.66
N THR A 65 9.78 3.71 6.90
CA THR A 65 9.60 4.76 5.88
C THR A 65 10.82 4.84 4.98
N ARG A 66 10.68 5.52 3.84
CA ARG A 66 11.81 6.03 3.06
C ARG A 66 12.74 6.85 3.96
N ALA A 67 14.04 6.80 3.65
CA ALA A 67 14.98 7.75 4.21
C ALA A 67 14.68 9.15 3.66
N ALA A 68 14.87 10.18 4.49
CA ALA A 68 14.71 11.57 4.10
C ALA A 68 15.76 12.01 3.06
#